data_AF-A0A7W8MU42-F1
#
_entry.id   AF-A0A7W8MU42-F1
#
_cell.length_a   1.000
_cell.length_b   1.000
_cell.length_c   1.000
_cell.angle_alpha   90.00
_cell.angle_beta   90.00
_cell.angle_gamma   90.00
#
_symmetry.space_group_name_H-M   'P 1'
#
loop_
_entity.id
_entity.type
_entity.pdbx_description
1 polymer ?
#
loop_
_entity_poly.entity_id
_entity_poly.type
_entity_poly.pdbx_seq_one_letter_code
_entity_poly.pdbx_strand_id
1 'polypeptide(L)'
;MPHVEVRDDVRQIDRVPKGTDLLVAGFPCQDLSQVGRARGIAGDKSGIVDHVFRILQARRTQWVLLENVPFMLQLHKGAAMKHITGKLERLGYSWAYRTVDTRSFGLPQRRERVFLLASLDHVPWNRLFQTNANLVPQVDITPPCGFYWTEGNRGIGWAANAIPTLKGGSAWGIPSAPAIWLPDHSFVTPDIRDAERLQGFKADWTKPAESVSRPGHRWRLVGNAVTCKVSEWVGSTLLIPDKQPPELEELRPSASWPAAAAGENGQRYRVLDATKFPVAKTSVSIESFLRYEPRFLSHRAASGFLSRLEVSGLRYPPAFAKALRSHIRKFK
;
A
#
# COMPACT_ATOMS: atom_id res chain seq x y z
N MET A 1 8.35 14.42 15.51
CA MET A 1 9.67 14.47 16.17
C MET A 1 10.31 15.80 15.79
N PRO A 2 10.32 16.79 16.70
CA PRO A 2 10.73 18.17 16.38
C PRO A 2 12.24 18.35 16.13
N HIS A 3 13.06 17.32 16.36
CA HIS A 3 14.52 17.36 16.22
C HIS A 3 15.05 16.55 15.04
N VAL A 4 14.18 16.06 14.16
CA VAL A 4 14.62 15.34 12.96
C VAL A 4 15.00 16.36 11.90
N GLU A 5 16.22 16.28 11.41
CA GLU A 5 16.67 17.05 10.25
C GLU A 5 15.79 16.70 9.04
N VAL A 6 15.14 17.71 8.47
CA VAL A 6 14.35 17.57 7.25
C VAL A 6 15.12 18.24 6.12
N ARG A 7 15.28 17.49 5.02
CA ARG A 7 15.77 18.00 3.74
C ARG A 7 14.63 17.86 2.74
N ASP A 8 14.31 18.93 2.04
CA ASP A 8 13.11 18.97 1.18
C ASP A 8 13.28 18.12 -0.08
N ASP A 9 14.50 18.00 -0.60
CA ASP A 9 14.78 17.34 -1.87
C ASP A 9 15.89 16.29 -1.77
N VAL A 10 15.52 15.02 -2.00
CA VAL A 10 16.45 13.88 -1.99
C VAL A 10 17.57 14.01 -3.02
N ARG A 11 17.39 14.82 -4.07
CA ARG A 11 18.42 15.12 -5.08
C ARG A 11 19.64 15.82 -4.50
N GLN A 12 19.43 16.57 -3.42
CA GLN A 12 20.46 17.36 -2.74
C GLN A 12 21.17 16.58 -1.62
N ILE A 13 20.74 15.35 -1.35
CA ILE A 13 21.34 14.51 -0.32
C ILE A 13 22.44 13.68 -0.98
N ASP A 14 23.69 13.84 -0.55
CA ASP A 14 24.82 13.11 -1.14
C ASP A 14 25.00 11.71 -0.57
N ARG A 15 24.78 11.55 0.73
CA ARG A 15 25.04 10.31 1.47
C ARG A 15 24.20 10.25 2.74
N VAL A 16 24.01 9.04 3.28
CA VAL A 16 23.39 8.89 4.61
C VAL A 16 24.30 9.45 5.71
N PRO A 17 23.77 9.92 6.84
CA PRO A 17 24.56 10.29 8.02
C PRO A 17 25.51 9.17 8.50
N LYS A 18 26.54 9.52 9.28
CA LYS A 18 27.40 8.48 9.89
C LYS A 18 26.60 7.77 10.97
N GLY A 19 26.79 6.45 11.11
CA GLY A 19 26.06 5.65 12.10
C GLY A 19 24.60 5.35 11.72
N THR A 20 24.22 5.49 10.44
CA THR A 20 22.89 5.08 9.98
C THR A 20 22.83 3.57 9.76
N ASP A 21 22.03 2.87 10.57
CA ASP A 21 21.83 1.41 10.46
C ASP A 21 20.76 1.01 9.45
N LEU A 22 19.80 1.89 9.17
CA LEU A 22 18.68 1.62 8.29
C LEU A 22 18.32 2.84 7.44
N LEU A 23 18.27 2.65 6.13
CA LEU A 23 17.61 3.55 5.19
C LEU A 23 16.22 3.02 4.85
N VAL A 24 15.19 3.84 5.01
CA VAL A 24 13.82 3.52 4.60
C VAL A 24 13.37 4.43 3.45
N ALA A 25 12.70 3.87 2.44
CA ALA A 25 12.15 4.66 1.34
C ALA A 25 10.84 4.10 0.78
N GLY A 26 9.76 4.87 0.91
CA GLY A 26 8.54 4.72 0.11
C GLY A 26 8.57 5.73 -1.04
N PHE A 27 8.82 5.27 -2.26
CA PHE A 27 9.04 6.15 -3.41
C PHE A 27 7.80 6.23 -4.33
N PRO A 28 7.60 7.32 -5.08
CA PRO A 28 6.36 7.54 -5.84
C PRO A 28 6.01 6.39 -6.79
N CYS A 29 4.78 5.88 -6.67
CA CYS A 29 4.26 4.79 -7.50
C CYS A 29 3.50 5.27 -8.75
N GLN A 30 3.53 6.57 -9.07
CA GLN A 30 2.67 7.16 -10.11
C GLN A 30 2.95 6.58 -11.50
N ASP A 31 4.19 6.19 -11.78
CA ASP A 31 4.58 5.52 -13.03
C ASP A 31 4.58 3.98 -12.91
N LEU A 32 4.34 3.46 -11.70
CA LEU A 32 4.37 2.04 -11.31
C LEU A 32 3.01 1.50 -10.86
N SER A 33 1.92 2.25 -11.04
CA SER A 33 0.56 1.88 -10.63
C SER A 33 -0.41 1.90 -11.81
N GLN A 34 -1.46 1.05 -11.73
CA GLN A 34 -2.50 0.91 -12.75
C GLN A 34 -3.29 2.21 -13.02
N VAL A 35 -3.30 3.15 -12.06
CA VAL A 35 -4.03 4.42 -12.13
C VAL A 35 -3.20 5.53 -12.82
N GLY A 36 -1.89 5.33 -13.02
CA GLY A 36 -1.02 6.27 -13.70
C GLY A 36 -0.81 6.00 -15.19
N ARG A 37 0.10 6.75 -15.83
CA ARG A 37 0.46 6.59 -17.26
C ARG A 37 1.33 5.35 -17.54
N ALA A 38 1.64 4.55 -16.50
CA ALA A 38 2.41 3.31 -16.60
C ALA A 38 3.73 3.45 -17.38
N ARG A 39 4.45 4.59 -17.22
CA ARG A 39 5.70 4.84 -17.95
C ARG A 39 6.88 3.97 -17.47
N GLY A 40 6.75 3.28 -16.33
CA GLY A 40 7.83 2.45 -15.79
C GLY A 40 8.99 3.25 -15.20
N ILE A 41 10.14 2.60 -14.98
CA ILE A 41 11.34 3.20 -14.35
C ILE A 41 11.92 4.38 -15.16
N ALA A 42 11.69 4.42 -16.47
CA ALA A 42 12.16 5.51 -17.33
C ALA A 42 11.33 6.80 -17.21
N GLY A 43 10.29 6.83 -16.37
CA GLY A 43 9.53 8.04 -16.09
C GLY A 43 10.27 8.98 -15.13
N ASP A 44 10.13 10.30 -15.35
CA ASP A 44 10.78 11.36 -14.57
C ASP A 44 10.56 11.27 -13.04
N LYS A 45 9.50 10.57 -12.59
CA LYS A 45 9.16 10.40 -11.17
C LYS A 45 9.56 9.04 -10.59
N SER A 46 9.78 8.02 -11.42
CA SER A 46 10.31 6.71 -11.01
C SER A 46 11.81 6.74 -10.74
N GLY A 47 12.54 7.67 -11.36
CA GLY A 47 13.97 7.89 -11.14
C GLY A 47 14.32 8.33 -9.71
N ILE A 48 13.33 8.66 -8.87
CA ILE A 48 13.57 8.99 -7.45
C ILE A 48 14.24 7.82 -6.70
N VAL A 49 13.94 6.57 -7.07
CA VAL A 49 14.62 5.41 -6.47
C VAL A 49 16.12 5.39 -6.81
N ASP A 50 16.54 5.95 -7.94
CA ASP A 50 17.96 6.04 -8.28
C ASP A 50 18.73 7.01 -7.38
N HIS A 51 18.06 8.02 -6.80
CA HIS A 51 18.68 8.86 -5.79
C HIS A 51 18.95 8.10 -4.49
N VAL A 52 18.09 7.13 -4.13
CA VAL A 52 18.38 6.22 -3.00
C VAL A 52 19.65 5.43 -3.28
N PHE A 53 19.80 4.86 -4.49
CA PHE A 53 21.01 4.13 -4.84
C PHE A 53 22.26 5.01 -4.96
N ARG A 54 22.13 6.26 -5.45
CA ARG A 54 23.23 7.25 -5.46
C ARG A 54 23.74 7.53 -4.04
N ILE A 55 22.81 7.75 -3.11
CA ILE A 55 23.12 7.98 -1.68
C ILE A 55 23.82 6.76 -1.07
N LEU A 56 23.32 5.55 -1.36
CA LEU A 56 23.90 4.29 -0.88
C LEU A 56 25.28 4.00 -1.49
N GLN A 57 25.52 4.41 -2.73
CA GLN A 57 26.82 4.27 -3.38
C GLN A 57 27.88 5.16 -2.70
N ALA A 58 27.50 6.35 -2.24
CA ALA A 58 28.38 7.24 -1.49
C ALA A 58 28.63 6.76 -0.05
N ARG A 59 27.62 6.17 0.60
CA ARG A 59 27.76 5.49 1.89
C ARG A 59 26.66 4.43 2.04
N ARG A 60 27.09 3.18 2.10
CA ARG A 60 26.21 2.03 2.39
C ARG A 60 25.76 2.08 3.84
N THR A 61 24.56 1.59 4.10
CA THR A 61 23.99 1.35 5.43
C THR A 61 23.69 -0.12 5.60
N GLN A 62 23.64 -0.62 6.83
CA GLN A 62 23.45 -2.05 7.08
C GLN A 62 22.15 -2.57 6.44
N TRP A 63 21.04 -1.87 6.66
CA TRP A 63 19.74 -2.26 6.16
C TRP A 63 19.17 -1.22 5.20
N VAL A 64 18.45 -1.71 4.19
CA VAL A 64 17.63 -0.90 3.30
C VAL A 64 16.22 -1.48 3.24
N LEU A 65 15.20 -0.68 3.54
CA LEU A 65 13.80 -1.06 3.44
C LEU A 65 13.09 -0.20 2.40
N LEU A 66 12.65 -0.82 1.32
CA LEU A 66 11.87 -0.18 0.26
C LEU A 66 10.41 -0.62 0.32
N GLU A 67 9.50 0.33 0.11
CA GLU A 67 8.06 0.07 0.01
C GLU A 67 7.52 0.54 -1.33
N ASN A 68 6.66 -0.28 -1.96
CA ASN A 68 5.89 0.13 -3.13
C ASN A 68 4.62 -0.70 -3.34
N VAL A 69 3.85 -0.39 -4.39
CA VAL A 69 2.63 -1.12 -4.76
C VAL A 69 2.94 -2.46 -5.46
N PRO A 70 2.10 -3.51 -5.29
CA PRO A 70 2.32 -4.83 -5.92
C PRO A 70 2.34 -4.81 -7.45
N PHE A 71 1.74 -3.80 -8.08
CA PHE A 71 1.77 -3.68 -9.54
C PHE A 71 3.20 -3.56 -10.11
N MET A 72 4.16 -3.12 -9.28
CA MET A 72 5.60 -3.10 -9.58
C MET A 72 6.17 -4.47 -9.99
N LEU A 73 5.61 -5.57 -9.47
CA LEU A 73 6.09 -6.93 -9.75
C LEU A 73 5.82 -7.36 -11.20
N GLN A 74 4.77 -6.82 -11.81
CA GLN A 74 4.25 -7.26 -13.12
C GLN A 74 4.41 -6.21 -14.22
N LEU A 75 4.36 -4.92 -13.88
CA LEU A 75 4.44 -3.85 -14.86
C LEU A 75 5.73 -3.96 -15.69
N HIS A 76 5.60 -3.88 -17.01
CA HIS A 76 6.70 -4.03 -17.98
C HIS A 76 7.54 -5.29 -17.72
N LYS A 77 6.87 -6.43 -17.44
CA LYS A 77 7.51 -7.71 -17.12
C LYS A 77 8.46 -7.62 -15.91
N GLY A 78 8.06 -6.83 -14.90
CA GLY A 78 8.81 -6.64 -13.66
C GLY A 78 10.12 -5.87 -13.83
N ALA A 79 10.18 -4.94 -14.78
CA ALA A 79 11.38 -4.10 -15.00
C ALA A 79 11.80 -3.37 -13.71
N ALA A 80 10.84 -2.88 -12.93
CA ALA A 80 11.06 -2.24 -11.64
C ALA A 80 11.87 -3.11 -10.68
N MET A 81 11.45 -4.35 -10.50
CA MET A 81 12.13 -5.31 -9.65
C MET A 81 13.53 -5.62 -10.16
N LYS A 82 13.69 -5.88 -11.46
CA LYS A 82 15.01 -6.17 -12.08
C LYS A 82 16.02 -5.05 -11.83
N HIS A 83 15.59 -3.80 -11.93
CA HIS A 83 16.44 -2.63 -11.69
C HIS A 83 16.82 -2.50 -10.21
N ILE A 84 15.82 -2.56 -9.33
CA ILE A 84 16.00 -2.39 -7.87
C ILE A 84 16.91 -3.49 -7.32
N THR A 85 16.59 -4.76 -7.60
CA THR A 85 17.40 -5.89 -7.12
C THR A 85 18.79 -5.87 -7.73
N GLY A 86 18.93 -5.56 -9.02
CA GLY A 86 20.25 -5.44 -9.65
C GLY A 86 21.11 -4.29 -9.10
N LYS A 87 20.50 -3.17 -8.69
CA LYS A 87 21.22 -2.08 -8.00
C LYS A 87 21.67 -2.50 -6.60
N LEU A 88 20.81 -3.18 -5.85
CA LEU A 88 21.15 -3.73 -4.52
C LEU A 88 22.28 -4.77 -4.62
N GLU A 89 22.15 -5.74 -5.53
CA GLU A 89 23.15 -6.78 -5.79
C GLU A 89 24.53 -6.17 -6.13
N ARG A 90 24.58 -5.16 -7.02
CA ARG A 90 25.83 -4.44 -7.34
C ARG A 90 26.43 -3.66 -6.17
N LEU A 91 25.59 -3.23 -5.22
CA LEU A 91 26.04 -2.56 -4.01
C LEU A 91 26.46 -3.56 -2.92
N GLY A 92 26.33 -4.87 -3.15
CA GLY A 92 26.72 -5.93 -2.24
C GLY A 92 25.61 -6.37 -1.28
N TYR A 93 24.36 -6.02 -1.55
CA TYR A 93 23.24 -6.40 -0.69
C TYR A 93 22.61 -7.72 -1.15
N SER A 94 22.36 -8.61 -0.19
CA SER A 94 21.31 -9.62 -0.29
C SER A 94 19.95 -8.96 -0.07
N TRP A 95 18.89 -9.53 -0.61
CA TRP A 95 17.54 -8.95 -0.52
C TRP A 95 16.45 -10.02 -0.37
N ALA A 96 15.35 -9.64 0.26
CA ALA A 96 14.10 -10.40 0.28
C ALA A 96 12.94 -9.43 0.18
N TYR A 97 11.82 -9.86 -0.40
CA TYR A 97 10.58 -9.08 -0.34
C TYR A 97 9.37 -9.95 -0.13
N ARG A 98 8.32 -9.34 0.44
CA ARG A 98 6.98 -9.93 0.49
C ARG A 98 5.92 -8.88 0.21
N THR A 99 4.87 -9.29 -0.50
CA THR A 99 3.61 -8.54 -0.52
C THR A 99 2.91 -8.72 0.82
N VAL A 100 2.44 -7.64 1.44
CA VAL A 100 1.78 -7.64 2.74
C VAL A 100 0.44 -6.93 2.63
N ASP A 101 -0.63 -7.58 3.10
CA ASP A 101 -1.97 -7.02 3.23
C ASP A 101 -2.22 -6.53 4.67
N THR A 102 -2.64 -5.27 4.83
CA THR A 102 -2.92 -4.67 6.13
C THR A 102 -4.01 -5.40 6.94
N ARG A 103 -4.87 -6.20 6.31
CA ARG A 103 -5.85 -7.05 7.01
C ARG A 103 -5.19 -8.06 7.94
N SER A 104 -3.95 -8.46 7.64
CA SER A 104 -3.11 -9.28 8.52
C SER A 104 -3.02 -8.70 9.94
N PHE A 105 -3.07 -7.37 10.07
CA PHE A 105 -2.91 -6.63 11.32
C PHE A 105 -4.25 -6.23 11.98
N GLY A 106 -5.34 -6.87 11.58
CA GLY A 106 -6.68 -6.66 12.16
C GLY A 106 -7.34 -5.34 11.73
N LEU A 107 -6.84 -4.73 10.65
CA LEU A 107 -7.40 -3.49 10.11
C LEU A 107 -8.44 -3.83 9.03
N PRO A 108 -9.64 -3.21 9.05
CA PRO A 108 -10.63 -3.36 7.99
C PRO A 108 -10.23 -2.49 6.79
N GLN A 109 -9.03 -2.71 6.26
CA GLN A 109 -8.53 -2.06 5.05
C GLN A 109 -7.82 -3.09 4.19
N ARG A 110 -8.24 -3.22 2.92
CA ARG A 110 -7.49 -3.99 1.91
C ARG A 110 -6.43 -3.09 1.29
N ARG A 111 -5.23 -3.11 1.87
CA ARG A 111 -4.05 -2.42 1.35
C ARG A 111 -2.89 -3.41 1.24
N GLU A 112 -2.58 -3.77 0.00
CA GLU A 112 -1.43 -4.59 -0.32
C GLU A 112 -0.23 -3.72 -0.71
N ARG A 113 0.95 -4.03 -0.17
CA ARG A 113 2.23 -3.37 -0.48
C ARG A 113 3.37 -4.36 -0.51
N VAL A 114 4.35 -4.13 -1.37
CA VAL A 114 5.61 -4.87 -1.42
C VAL A 114 6.58 -4.19 -0.46
N PHE A 115 7.08 -4.96 0.49
CA PHE A 115 8.17 -4.56 1.37
C PHE A 115 9.41 -5.35 0.98
N LEU A 116 10.43 -4.65 0.49
CA LEU A 116 11.72 -5.22 0.12
C LEU A 116 12.75 -4.81 1.17
N LEU A 117 13.31 -5.78 1.85
CA LEU A 117 14.38 -5.61 2.82
C LEU A 117 15.70 -6.12 2.23
N ALA A 118 16.75 -5.33 2.35
CA ALA A 118 18.08 -5.68 1.90
C ALA A 118 19.11 -5.47 3.01
N SER A 119 20.15 -6.31 3.03
CA SER A 119 21.22 -6.26 4.03
C SER A 119 22.59 -6.57 3.41
N LEU A 120 23.65 -6.02 3.98
CA LEU A 120 25.03 -6.26 3.53
C LEU A 120 25.60 -7.59 4.05
N ASP A 121 25.23 -8.00 5.26
CA ASP A 121 25.84 -9.14 5.96
C ASP A 121 24.82 -10.06 6.67
N HIS A 122 23.53 -9.72 6.57
CA HIS A 122 22.44 -10.55 7.11
C HIS A 122 21.61 -11.13 5.98
N VAL A 123 20.93 -12.22 6.29
CA VAL A 123 20.04 -12.91 5.35
C VAL A 123 18.62 -12.33 5.48
N PRO A 124 18.13 -11.48 4.54
CA PRO A 124 16.90 -10.70 4.78
C PRO A 124 15.63 -11.54 4.85
N TRP A 125 15.64 -12.75 4.26
CA TRP A 125 14.51 -13.68 4.36
C TRP A 125 14.27 -14.16 5.79
N ASN A 126 15.32 -14.19 6.63
CA ASN A 126 15.21 -14.48 8.07
C ASN A 126 14.42 -13.41 8.83
N ARG A 127 14.10 -12.26 8.21
CA ARG A 127 13.31 -11.18 8.82
C ARG A 127 11.88 -11.14 8.29
N LEU A 128 11.69 -11.29 6.97
CA LEU A 128 10.38 -11.10 6.34
C LEU A 128 9.47 -12.35 6.38
N PHE A 129 10.03 -13.56 6.53
CA PHE A 129 9.28 -14.82 6.43
C PHE A 129 9.26 -15.64 7.73
N GLN A 130 9.54 -15.02 8.88
CA GLN A 130 9.53 -15.72 10.18
C GLN A 130 8.17 -16.24 10.60
N THR A 131 7.10 -15.63 10.09
CA THR A 131 5.71 -15.96 10.40
C THR A 131 4.86 -15.83 9.15
N ASN A 132 3.97 -16.80 8.95
CA ASN A 132 2.96 -16.80 7.92
C ASN A 132 1.64 -17.21 8.54
N ALA A 133 0.59 -16.46 8.23
CA ALA A 133 -0.77 -16.78 8.57
C ALA A 133 -1.52 -17.27 7.33
N ASN A 134 -2.36 -18.28 7.53
CA ASN A 134 -3.30 -18.77 6.53
C ASN A 134 -4.63 -18.03 6.69
N LEU A 135 -4.61 -16.71 6.45
CA LEU A 135 -5.84 -15.93 6.35
C LEU A 135 -6.43 -16.12 4.95
N VAL A 136 -7.69 -16.56 4.89
CA VAL A 136 -8.49 -16.59 3.66
C VAL A 136 -9.29 -15.30 3.59
N PRO A 137 -9.05 -14.42 2.60
CA PRO A 137 -9.85 -13.22 2.41
C PRO A 137 -11.32 -13.57 2.21
N GLN A 138 -12.23 -12.94 2.95
CA GLN A 138 -13.65 -12.98 2.61
C GLN A 138 -13.85 -12.35 1.22
N VAL A 139 -14.61 -13.04 0.36
CA VAL A 139 -15.01 -12.57 -0.98
C VAL A 139 -16.46 -12.06 -0.95
N ASP A 140 -17.04 -11.92 0.25
CA ASP A 140 -18.43 -11.52 0.41
C ASP A 140 -18.70 -10.14 -0.22
N ILE A 141 -19.77 -10.06 -0.99
CA ILE A 141 -20.21 -8.85 -1.66
C ILE A 141 -21.48 -8.28 -1.00
N THR A 142 -21.83 -8.74 0.19
CA THR A 142 -22.87 -8.16 1.04
C THR A 142 -22.30 -7.08 1.96
N PRO A 143 -23.10 -6.06 2.33
CA PRO A 143 -22.62 -4.98 3.18
C PRO A 143 -22.29 -5.50 4.60
N PRO A 144 -21.31 -4.88 5.30
CA PRO A 144 -20.62 -3.64 4.93
C PRO A 144 -19.53 -3.85 3.87
N CYS A 145 -19.45 -2.95 2.89
CA CYS A 145 -18.47 -3.02 1.81
C CYS A 145 -17.90 -1.65 1.44
N GLY A 146 -16.57 -1.54 1.37
CA GLY A 146 -15.90 -0.36 0.87
C GLY A 146 -15.69 -0.40 -0.65
N PHE A 147 -15.75 0.74 -1.32
CA PHE A 147 -15.51 0.86 -2.76
C PHE A 147 -15.02 2.26 -3.18
N TYR A 148 -14.48 2.39 -4.40
CA TYR A 148 -14.17 3.69 -4.99
C TYR A 148 -15.13 4.03 -6.12
N TRP A 149 -15.91 5.08 -5.90
CA TRP A 149 -16.83 5.59 -6.93
C TRP A 149 -16.11 6.31 -8.09
N THR A 150 -14.79 6.54 -7.95
CA THR A 150 -13.96 7.30 -8.91
C THR A 150 -13.13 6.43 -9.85
N GLU A 151 -13.14 5.10 -9.72
CA GLU A 151 -12.31 4.18 -10.53
C GLU A 151 -12.77 3.99 -11.99
N GLY A 152 -13.87 4.64 -12.41
CA GLY A 152 -14.37 4.55 -13.78
C GLY A 152 -15.02 3.19 -14.07
N ASN A 153 -14.82 2.67 -15.29
CA ASN A 153 -15.44 1.42 -15.77
C ASN A 153 -14.50 0.20 -15.68
N ARG A 154 -13.28 0.38 -15.14
CA ARG A 154 -12.24 -0.68 -15.09
C ARG A 154 -12.32 -1.53 -13.81
N GLY A 155 -13.04 -1.07 -12.80
CA GLY A 155 -13.21 -1.76 -11.51
C GLY A 155 -14.04 -0.92 -10.53
N ILE A 156 -14.64 -1.58 -9.54
CA ILE A 156 -15.37 -0.91 -8.43
C ILE A 156 -14.43 -0.63 -7.24
N GLY A 157 -13.26 -1.27 -7.21
CA GLY A 157 -12.38 -1.23 -6.05
C GLY A 157 -12.99 -1.89 -4.82
N TRP A 158 -13.85 -2.90 -5.01
CA TRP A 158 -14.64 -3.54 -3.96
C TRP A 158 -13.80 -4.18 -2.86
N ALA A 159 -14.15 -3.95 -1.60
CA ALA A 159 -13.52 -4.58 -0.44
C ALA A 159 -14.60 -5.06 0.56
N ALA A 160 -14.73 -6.39 0.67
CA ALA A 160 -15.62 -7.08 1.59
C ALA A 160 -15.27 -6.76 3.04
N ASN A 161 -16.21 -6.20 3.81
CA ASN A 161 -16.01 -5.78 5.20
C ASN A 161 -14.66 -5.08 5.45
N ALA A 162 -14.19 -4.32 4.44
CA ALA A 162 -12.97 -3.56 4.49
C ALA A 162 -13.09 -2.31 3.62
N ILE A 163 -12.28 -1.30 3.93
CA ILE A 163 -12.10 -0.12 3.12
C ILE A 163 -11.01 -0.42 2.07
N PRO A 164 -11.19 -0.08 0.78
CA PRO A 164 -10.13 -0.25 -0.20
C PRO A 164 -8.94 0.66 0.10
N THR A 165 -7.79 0.37 -0.51
CA THR A 165 -6.56 1.16 -0.35
C THR A 165 -6.85 2.66 -0.46
N LEU A 166 -6.54 3.43 0.58
CA LEU A 166 -6.67 4.88 0.55
C LEU A 166 -5.78 5.48 -0.54
N LYS A 167 -6.36 6.33 -1.40
CA LYS A 167 -5.68 6.95 -2.54
C LYS A 167 -5.31 8.38 -2.22
N GLY A 168 -4.12 8.79 -2.67
CA GLY A 168 -3.66 10.16 -2.48
C GLY A 168 -4.35 11.21 -3.36
N GLY A 169 -5.20 10.78 -4.32
CA GLY A 169 -5.85 11.62 -5.31
C GLY A 169 -6.38 10.81 -6.50
N SER A 170 -7.40 11.32 -7.20
CA SER A 170 -7.78 10.82 -8.53
C SER A 170 -6.72 11.21 -9.58
N ALA A 171 -6.87 10.73 -10.83
CA ALA A 171 -6.02 11.15 -11.96
C ALA A 171 -5.96 12.68 -12.16
N TRP A 172 -6.97 13.41 -11.65
CA TRP A 172 -7.09 14.87 -11.67
C TRP A 172 -6.61 15.56 -10.38
N GLY A 173 -5.99 14.81 -9.46
CA GLY A 173 -5.40 15.36 -8.23
C GLY A 173 -6.41 15.72 -7.14
N ILE A 174 -7.70 15.38 -7.29
CA ILE A 174 -8.71 15.58 -6.24
C ILE A 174 -8.67 14.38 -5.28
N PRO A 175 -8.29 14.56 -4.01
CA PRO A 175 -8.38 13.51 -3.01
C PRO A 175 -9.85 13.16 -2.79
N SER A 176 -10.22 11.92 -3.09
CA SER A 176 -11.56 11.40 -2.81
C SER A 176 -11.44 10.34 -1.72
N ALA A 177 -12.21 10.49 -0.65
CA ALA A 177 -12.45 9.40 0.28
C ALA A 177 -12.95 8.15 -0.48
N PRO A 178 -12.82 6.94 0.08
CA PRO A 178 -13.59 5.79 -0.39
C PRO A 178 -15.05 5.91 0.10
N ALA A 179 -15.95 5.17 -0.53
CA ALA A 179 -17.34 5.04 -0.08
C ALA A 179 -17.53 3.71 0.63
N ILE A 180 -18.55 3.64 1.46
CA ILE A 180 -18.94 2.46 2.23
C ILE A 180 -20.44 2.26 1.98
N TRP A 181 -20.82 1.05 1.58
CA TRP A 181 -22.19 0.57 1.59
C TRP A 181 -22.42 -0.18 2.89
N LEU A 182 -23.35 0.31 3.72
CA LEU A 182 -23.63 -0.22 5.06
C LEU A 182 -24.82 -1.20 5.05
N PRO A 183 -24.98 -2.05 6.10
CA PRO A 183 -26.08 -3.03 6.17
C PRO A 183 -27.48 -2.41 6.15
N ASP A 184 -27.62 -1.18 6.65
CA ASP A 184 -28.85 -0.38 6.56
C ASP A 184 -29.15 0.17 5.15
N HIS A 185 -28.34 -0.25 4.17
CA HIS A 185 -28.38 0.15 2.76
C HIS A 185 -28.02 1.62 2.49
N SER A 186 -27.44 2.33 3.46
CA SER A 186 -26.92 3.66 3.26
C SER A 186 -25.55 3.66 2.55
N PHE A 187 -25.24 4.77 1.89
CA PHE A 187 -23.94 5.02 1.28
C PHE A 187 -23.28 6.20 1.97
N VAL A 188 -22.11 5.96 2.54
CA VAL A 188 -21.38 6.97 3.31
C VAL A 188 -19.92 7.04 2.90
N THR A 189 -19.23 8.08 3.35
CA THR A 189 -17.78 8.26 3.27
C THR A 189 -17.24 8.36 4.70
N PRO A 190 -16.12 7.69 5.01
CA PRO A 190 -15.55 7.77 6.35
C PRO A 190 -15.01 9.18 6.61
N ASP A 191 -14.99 9.57 7.87
CA ASP A 191 -14.28 10.78 8.30
C ASP A 191 -12.77 10.64 8.09
N ILE A 192 -12.07 11.74 7.86
CA ILE A 192 -10.61 11.74 7.70
C ILE A 192 -9.89 11.17 8.93
N ARG A 193 -10.45 11.33 10.14
CA ARG A 193 -9.90 10.78 11.38
C ARG A 193 -10.02 9.26 11.46
N ASP A 194 -11.05 8.67 10.85
CA ASP A 194 -11.11 7.21 10.69
C ASP A 194 -10.07 6.73 9.67
N ALA A 195 -9.84 7.50 8.61
CA ALA A 195 -8.79 7.19 7.64
C ALA A 195 -7.37 7.27 8.25
N GLU A 196 -7.09 8.26 9.10
CA GLU A 196 -5.86 8.35 9.89
C GLU A 196 -5.68 7.12 10.77
N ARG A 197 -6.75 6.70 11.47
CA ARG A 197 -6.75 5.49 12.30
C ARG A 197 -6.50 4.21 11.50
N LEU A 198 -7.00 4.12 10.27
CA LEU A 198 -6.69 2.97 9.39
C LEU A 198 -5.19 2.87 9.07
N GLN A 199 -4.48 4.00 9.03
CA GLN A 199 -3.02 4.02 8.88
C GLN A 199 -2.28 3.88 10.23
N GLY A 200 -2.99 3.85 11.36
CA GLY A 200 -2.41 3.73 12.69
C GLY A 200 -2.06 5.06 13.37
N PHE A 201 -2.47 6.19 12.79
CA PHE A 201 -2.28 7.50 13.40
C PHE A 201 -3.37 7.83 14.43
N LYS A 202 -3.04 8.73 15.36
CA LYS A 202 -4.03 9.37 16.23
C LYS A 202 -4.96 10.26 15.38
N ALA A 203 -6.19 10.46 15.85
CA ALA A 203 -7.10 11.40 15.20
C ALA A 203 -6.48 12.81 15.17
N ASP A 204 -6.68 13.50 14.06
CA ASP A 204 -6.12 14.81 13.75
C ASP A 204 -4.59 14.88 13.62
N TRP A 205 -3.92 13.74 13.47
CA TRP A 205 -2.47 13.69 13.21
C TRP A 205 -2.07 14.52 11.98
N THR A 206 -2.90 14.52 10.93
CA THR A 206 -2.63 15.29 9.70
C THR A 206 -3.21 16.70 9.71
N LYS A 207 -3.92 17.12 10.78
CA LYS A 207 -4.55 18.44 10.89
C LYS A 207 -3.59 19.62 10.72
N PRO A 208 -2.32 19.58 11.19
CA PRO A 208 -1.38 20.68 10.95
C PRO A 208 -1.18 21.03 9.47
N ALA A 209 -1.38 20.08 8.55
CA ALA A 209 -1.27 20.34 7.11
C ALA A 209 -2.33 21.33 6.58
N GLU A 210 -3.41 21.57 7.33
CA GLU A 210 -4.43 22.57 6.97
C GLU A 210 -3.92 24.01 7.08
N SER A 211 -2.81 24.24 7.82
CA SER A 211 -2.17 25.55 7.90
C SER A 211 -1.43 25.95 6.61
N VAL A 212 -1.08 24.97 5.77
CA VAL A 212 -0.27 25.17 4.55
C VAL A 212 -0.95 24.61 3.29
N SER A 213 -2.12 23.97 3.42
CA SER A 213 -2.86 23.40 2.31
C SER A 213 -4.36 23.30 2.61
N ARG A 214 -5.18 23.02 1.59
CA ARG A 214 -6.63 22.84 1.77
C ARG A 214 -6.91 21.58 2.62
N PRO A 215 -8.01 21.53 3.40
CA PRO A 215 -8.33 20.37 4.25
C PRO A 215 -8.34 19.01 3.54
N GLY A 216 -8.77 18.97 2.28
CA GLY A 216 -8.74 17.76 1.45
C GLY A 216 -7.33 17.18 1.25
N HIS A 217 -6.27 17.96 1.41
CA HIS A 217 -4.88 17.49 1.31
C HIS A 217 -4.54 16.42 2.35
N ARG A 218 -5.24 16.38 3.48
CA ARG A 218 -5.07 15.34 4.50
C ARG A 218 -5.29 13.93 3.95
N TRP A 219 -6.27 13.74 3.07
CA TRP A 219 -6.48 12.47 2.37
C TRP A 219 -5.28 12.05 1.53
N ARG A 220 -4.55 13.02 0.96
CA ARG A 220 -3.31 12.75 0.23
C ARG A 220 -2.21 12.21 1.13
N LEU A 221 -2.04 12.79 2.31
CA LEU A 221 -1.07 12.35 3.31
C LEU A 221 -1.39 10.93 3.80
N VAL A 222 -2.64 10.68 4.17
CA VAL A 222 -3.08 9.36 4.66
C VAL A 222 -3.00 8.29 3.55
N GLY A 223 -3.39 8.60 2.32
CA GLY A 223 -3.33 7.64 1.21
C GLY A 223 -1.90 7.19 0.86
N ASN A 224 -0.94 8.10 0.98
CA ASN A 224 0.47 7.85 0.70
C ASN A 224 1.25 7.30 1.91
N ALA A 225 0.68 7.32 3.11
CA ALA A 225 1.34 6.80 4.29
C ALA A 225 1.55 5.28 4.23
N VAL A 226 2.59 4.80 4.92
CA VAL A 226 2.74 3.39 5.29
C VAL A 226 2.04 3.17 6.63
N THR A 227 1.29 2.08 6.73
CA THR A 227 0.51 1.76 7.93
C THR A 227 1.43 1.45 9.12
N CYS A 228 1.24 2.13 10.25
CA CYS A 228 2.12 2.02 11.43
C CYS A 228 2.29 0.59 11.93
N LYS A 229 1.21 -0.22 11.97
CA LYS A 229 1.28 -1.63 12.38
C LYS A 229 2.19 -2.48 11.48
N VAL A 230 2.28 -2.15 10.19
CA VAL A 230 3.19 -2.83 9.26
C VAL A 230 4.62 -2.38 9.50
N SER A 231 4.85 -1.08 9.71
CA SER A 231 6.16 -0.54 10.07
C SER A 231 6.68 -1.12 11.40
N GLU A 232 5.82 -1.24 12.41
CA GLU A 232 6.13 -1.87 13.69
C GLU A 232 6.47 -3.36 13.53
N TRP A 233 5.73 -4.07 12.67
CA TRP A 233 6.05 -5.46 12.36
C TRP A 233 7.41 -5.59 11.68
N VAL A 234 7.68 -4.87 10.61
CA VAL A 234 9.00 -4.92 9.94
C VAL A 234 10.11 -4.52 10.90
N GLY A 235 9.92 -3.44 11.67
CA GLY A 235 10.91 -2.97 12.64
C GLY A 235 11.19 -4.00 13.74
N SER A 236 10.15 -4.67 14.25
CA SER A 236 10.34 -5.70 15.28
C SER A 236 11.05 -6.94 14.73
N THR A 237 10.82 -7.33 13.47
CA THR A 237 11.54 -8.50 12.90
C THR A 237 13.04 -8.27 12.75
N LEU A 238 13.50 -7.02 12.59
CA LEU A 238 14.93 -6.67 12.56
C LEU A 238 15.66 -6.99 13.87
N LEU A 239 14.93 -7.08 14.99
CA LEU A 239 15.48 -7.33 16.33
C LEU A 239 15.46 -8.81 16.73
N ILE A 240 14.84 -9.68 15.93
CA ILE A 240 14.63 -11.09 16.26
C ILE A 240 15.78 -11.93 15.69
N PRO A 241 16.29 -12.94 16.44
CA PRO A 241 17.28 -13.89 15.93
C PRO A 241 16.84 -14.60 14.66
N ASP A 242 17.82 -15.17 13.97
CA ASP A 242 17.61 -15.98 12.77
C ASP A 242 16.83 -17.26 13.10
N LYS A 243 15.99 -17.69 12.16
CA LYS A 243 15.21 -18.94 12.22
C LYS A 243 15.59 -19.82 11.03
N GLN A 244 14.95 -20.99 10.94
CA GLN A 244 15.04 -21.85 9.77
C GLN A 244 14.67 -21.07 8.49
N PRO A 245 15.41 -21.26 7.39
CA PRO A 245 15.06 -20.64 6.11
C PRO A 245 13.67 -21.09 5.66
N PRO A 246 12.95 -20.22 4.92
CA PRO A 246 11.67 -20.60 4.34
C PRO A 246 11.86 -21.65 3.22
N GLU A 247 10.75 -22.16 2.68
CA GLU A 247 10.81 -23.06 1.52
C GLU A 247 11.18 -22.27 0.26
N LEU A 248 12.33 -22.59 -0.34
CA LEU A 248 12.90 -21.87 -1.49
C LEU A 248 12.94 -22.73 -2.75
N GLU A 249 12.55 -22.12 -3.87
CA GLU A 249 12.70 -22.69 -5.22
C GLU A 249 13.47 -21.70 -6.09
N GLU A 250 14.49 -22.15 -6.83
CA GLU A 250 15.27 -21.28 -7.70
C GLU A 250 14.38 -20.59 -8.77
N LEU A 251 14.46 -19.27 -8.83
CA LEU A 251 13.66 -18.44 -9.73
C LEU A 251 14.46 -18.15 -11.00
N ARG A 252 14.08 -18.80 -12.10
CA ARG A 252 14.71 -18.61 -13.43
C ARG A 252 14.67 -17.12 -13.85
N PRO A 253 15.70 -16.60 -14.55
CA PRO A 253 15.74 -15.18 -14.96
C PRO A 253 14.55 -14.68 -15.80
N SER A 254 13.89 -15.58 -16.54
CA SER A 254 12.72 -15.29 -17.37
C SER A 254 11.38 -15.38 -16.64
N ALA A 255 11.35 -15.91 -15.41
CA ALA A 255 10.14 -16.11 -14.65
C ALA A 255 9.49 -14.76 -14.24
N SER A 256 8.17 -14.79 -14.04
CA SER A 256 7.47 -13.67 -13.42
C SER A 256 7.86 -13.53 -11.95
N TRP A 257 7.87 -12.29 -11.45
CA TRP A 257 8.14 -12.02 -10.04
C TRP A 257 6.97 -12.50 -9.18
N PRO A 258 7.18 -13.43 -8.23
CA PRO A 258 6.13 -13.91 -7.33
C PRO A 258 5.75 -12.86 -6.28
N ALA A 259 4.78 -13.16 -5.41
CA ALA A 259 4.41 -12.26 -4.32
C ALA A 259 5.46 -12.21 -3.20
N ALA A 260 6.38 -13.18 -3.16
CA ALA A 260 7.46 -13.33 -2.20
C ALA A 260 8.69 -13.96 -2.89
N ALA A 261 9.84 -13.29 -2.80
CA ALA A 261 11.09 -13.82 -3.34
C ALA A 261 12.28 -13.29 -2.54
N ALA A 262 13.43 -13.90 -2.77
CA ALA A 262 14.69 -13.42 -2.24
C ALA A 262 15.84 -13.60 -3.21
N GLY A 263 16.95 -12.94 -2.95
CA GLY A 263 18.18 -13.04 -3.72
C GLY A 263 19.40 -12.87 -2.85
N GLU A 264 20.37 -13.74 -3.09
CA GLU A 264 21.63 -13.82 -2.35
C GLU A 264 22.69 -14.40 -3.30
N ASN A 265 23.91 -13.85 -3.27
CA ASN A 265 25.05 -14.31 -4.06
C ASN A 265 24.75 -14.47 -5.57
N GLY A 266 23.94 -13.57 -6.12
CA GLY A 266 23.54 -13.57 -7.54
C GLY A 266 22.46 -14.60 -7.91
N GLN A 267 22.06 -15.46 -6.98
CA GLN A 267 20.94 -16.38 -7.16
C GLN A 267 19.64 -15.73 -6.68
N ARG A 268 18.52 -16.20 -7.23
CA ARG A 268 17.18 -15.71 -6.89
C ARG A 268 16.28 -16.89 -6.59
N TYR A 269 15.41 -16.72 -5.61
CA TYR A 269 14.52 -17.78 -5.13
C TYR A 269 13.10 -17.25 -5.00
N ARG A 270 12.12 -18.05 -5.42
CA ARG A 270 10.73 -17.92 -5.00
C ARG A 270 10.60 -18.48 -3.59
N VAL A 271 9.82 -17.80 -2.74
CA VAL A 271 9.45 -18.31 -1.42
C VAL A 271 8.08 -18.97 -1.49
N LEU A 272 8.01 -20.28 -1.21
CA LEU A 272 6.84 -21.12 -1.48
C LEU A 272 5.79 -21.06 -0.37
N ASP A 273 6.23 -20.96 0.88
CA ASP A 273 5.42 -20.99 2.10
C ASP A 273 5.00 -19.59 2.57
N ALA A 274 5.42 -18.53 1.87
CA ALA A 274 5.10 -17.15 2.20
C ALA A 274 3.71 -16.72 1.71
N THR A 275 2.87 -16.22 2.63
CA THR A 275 1.56 -15.63 2.30
C THR A 275 1.62 -14.11 2.32
N LYS A 276 0.55 -13.43 1.87
CA LYS A 276 0.42 -11.97 2.04
C LYS A 276 0.15 -11.54 3.49
N PHE A 277 0.03 -12.50 4.40
CA PHE A 277 -0.43 -12.29 5.78
C PHE A 277 0.67 -12.75 6.74
N PRO A 278 1.63 -11.90 7.12
CA PRO A 278 2.65 -12.26 8.13
C PRO A 278 2.08 -12.76 9.44
N VAL A 279 0.96 -12.17 9.84
CA VAL A 279 0.34 -12.35 11.14
C VAL A 279 -1.18 -12.52 10.97
N ALA A 280 -1.83 -13.09 11.97
CA ALA A 280 -3.28 -13.21 12.02
C ALA A 280 -3.81 -12.47 13.25
N LYS A 281 -3.96 -11.15 13.14
CA LYS A 281 -4.68 -10.38 14.16
C LYS A 281 -6.17 -10.39 13.82
N THR A 282 -7.01 -10.53 14.83
CA THR A 282 -8.47 -10.48 14.69
C THR A 282 -8.89 -9.17 14.02
N SER A 283 -9.64 -9.26 12.93
CA SER A 283 -10.20 -8.10 12.25
C SER A 283 -11.46 -7.64 12.95
N VAL A 284 -11.68 -6.33 12.98
CA VAL A 284 -12.97 -5.72 13.29
C VAL A 284 -13.74 -5.46 11.99
N SER A 285 -15.06 -5.33 12.05
CA SER A 285 -15.85 -4.88 10.90
C SER A 285 -15.60 -3.41 10.60
N ILE A 286 -15.92 -2.95 9.38
CA ILE A 286 -15.89 -1.51 9.07
C ILE A 286 -16.79 -0.74 10.05
N GLU A 287 -18.00 -1.24 10.30
CA GLU A 287 -18.99 -0.61 11.17
C GLU A 287 -18.46 -0.39 12.59
N SER A 288 -17.93 -1.44 13.23
CA SER A 288 -17.32 -1.33 14.55
C SER A 288 -16.04 -0.50 14.55
N PHE A 289 -15.39 -0.34 13.40
CA PHE A 289 -14.18 0.44 13.29
C PHE A 289 -14.45 1.94 13.23
N LEU A 290 -15.48 2.39 12.50
CA LEU A 290 -15.81 3.81 12.37
C LEU A 290 -16.13 4.39 13.75
N ARG A 291 -15.43 5.47 14.13
CA ARG A 291 -15.66 6.17 15.41
C ARG A 291 -16.22 7.57 15.23
N TYR A 292 -16.06 8.14 14.05
CA TYR A 292 -16.52 9.48 13.73
C TYR A 292 -17.69 9.39 12.78
N GLU A 293 -18.62 10.34 12.90
CA GLU A 293 -19.84 10.35 12.11
C GLU A 293 -19.53 10.37 10.61
N PRO A 294 -19.92 9.33 9.87
CA PRO A 294 -19.63 9.26 8.46
C PRO A 294 -20.58 10.18 7.68
N ARG A 295 -20.10 10.74 6.57
CA ARG A 295 -20.91 11.64 5.74
C ARG A 295 -21.61 10.87 4.64
N PHE A 296 -22.90 11.11 4.43
CA PHE A 296 -23.60 10.52 3.29
C PHE A 296 -22.88 10.84 1.98
N LEU A 297 -22.81 9.84 1.10
CA LEU A 297 -22.30 10.01 -0.25
C LEU A 297 -23.18 11.04 -0.98
N SER A 298 -22.58 12.14 -1.45
CA SER A 298 -23.36 13.22 -2.07
C SER A 298 -24.17 12.74 -3.29
N HIS A 299 -25.29 13.39 -3.56
CA HIS A 299 -26.11 13.15 -4.76
C HIS A 299 -25.26 13.13 -6.05
N ARG A 300 -24.39 14.13 -6.24
CA ARG A 300 -23.51 14.22 -7.43
C ARG A 300 -22.57 13.02 -7.55
N ALA A 301 -21.97 12.58 -6.44
CA ALA A 301 -21.07 11.43 -6.43
C ALA A 301 -21.82 10.11 -6.70
N ALA A 302 -22.95 9.91 -6.03
CA ALA A 302 -23.79 8.72 -6.18
C ALA A 302 -24.37 8.61 -7.60
N SER A 303 -24.97 9.68 -8.12
CA SER A 303 -25.55 9.70 -9.47
C SER A 303 -24.48 9.52 -10.54
N GLY A 304 -23.35 10.21 -10.44
CA GLY A 304 -22.25 10.03 -11.39
C GLY A 304 -21.66 8.62 -11.37
N PHE A 305 -21.65 7.96 -10.21
CA PHE A 305 -21.22 6.58 -10.10
C PHE A 305 -22.24 5.59 -10.66
N LEU A 306 -23.53 5.77 -10.37
CA LEU A 306 -24.59 4.93 -10.92
C LEU A 306 -24.59 4.96 -12.45
N SER A 307 -24.50 6.14 -13.08
CA SER A 307 -24.45 6.25 -14.54
C SER A 307 -23.27 5.49 -15.14
N ARG A 308 -22.09 5.53 -14.50
CA ARG A 308 -20.92 4.75 -14.93
C ARG A 308 -21.12 3.25 -14.73
N LEU A 309 -21.69 2.87 -13.59
CA LEU A 309 -21.94 1.48 -13.23
C LEU A 309 -22.89 0.81 -14.23
N GLU A 310 -23.96 1.50 -14.64
CA GLU A 310 -24.98 1.00 -15.57
C GLU A 310 -24.45 0.79 -16.99
N VAL A 311 -23.49 1.60 -17.44
CA VAL A 311 -22.84 1.43 -18.77
C VAL A 311 -21.57 0.57 -18.70
N SER A 312 -21.20 0.07 -17.52
CA SER A 312 -20.03 -0.77 -17.33
C SER A 312 -20.38 -2.25 -17.36
N GLY A 313 -19.43 -3.10 -17.76
CA GLY A 313 -19.52 -4.56 -17.61
C GLY A 313 -19.16 -5.06 -16.20
N LEU A 314 -19.16 -4.19 -15.19
CA LEU A 314 -18.73 -4.53 -13.84
C LEU A 314 -19.79 -5.39 -13.14
N ARG A 315 -19.35 -6.43 -12.42
CA ARG A 315 -20.24 -7.27 -11.61
C ARG A 315 -20.45 -6.63 -10.24
N TYR A 316 -21.70 -6.57 -9.80
CA TYR A 316 -22.11 -6.07 -8.49
C TYR A 316 -23.41 -6.76 -8.02
N PRO A 317 -23.70 -6.80 -6.71
CA PRO A 317 -24.96 -7.36 -6.20
C PRO A 317 -26.18 -6.57 -6.70
N PRO A 318 -27.29 -7.22 -7.10
CA PRO A 318 -28.53 -6.50 -7.46
C PRO A 318 -29.03 -5.58 -6.34
N ALA A 319 -28.87 -6.00 -5.07
CA ALA A 319 -29.22 -5.20 -3.90
C ALA A 319 -28.42 -3.88 -3.81
N PHE A 320 -27.16 -3.87 -4.26
CA PHE A 320 -26.32 -2.68 -4.27
C PHE A 320 -26.89 -1.59 -5.19
N ALA A 321 -27.24 -1.95 -6.43
CA ALA A 321 -27.80 -1.00 -7.38
C ALA A 321 -29.18 -0.48 -6.94
N LYS A 322 -30.02 -1.36 -6.37
CA LYS A 322 -31.32 -0.96 -5.78
C LYS A 322 -31.12 0.05 -4.64
N ALA A 323 -30.20 -0.24 -3.73
CA ALA A 323 -29.85 0.66 -2.63
C ALA A 323 -29.31 2.00 -3.14
N LEU A 324 -28.40 1.99 -4.13
CA LEU A 324 -27.80 3.20 -4.68
C LEU A 324 -28.84 4.12 -5.34
N ARG A 325 -29.79 3.54 -6.10
CA ARG A 325 -30.93 4.29 -6.66
C ARG A 325 -31.82 4.87 -5.56
N SER A 326 -32.10 4.11 -4.50
CA SER A 326 -32.87 4.59 -3.34
C SER A 326 -32.16 5.76 -2.65
N HIS A 327 -30.85 5.64 -2.43
CA HIS A 327 -30.01 6.70 -1.85
C HIS A 327 -30.08 8.00 -2.65
N ILE A 328 -29.99 7.93 -3.98
CA ILE A 328 -30.10 9.10 -4.87
C ILE A 328 -31.47 9.78 -4.74
N ARG A 329 -32.56 9.01 -4.60
CA ARG A 329 -33.92 9.56 -4.47
C ARG A 329 -34.12 10.34 -3.17
N LYS A 330 -33.38 10.05 -2.10
CA LYS A 330 -33.47 10.78 -0.82
C LYS A 330 -33.00 12.25 -0.89
N PHE A 331 -32.32 12.65 -1.97
CA PHE A 331 -31.85 14.02 -2.19
C PHE A 331 -32.75 14.85 -3.13
N LYS A 332 -33.87 14.28 -3.59
CA LYS A 332 -34.90 14.99 -4.36
C LYS A 332 -35.96 15.54 -3.42
#